data_AF-A0A4Q3UBJ9-F1
#
_entry.id   AF-A0A4Q3UBJ9-F1
#
_cell.length_a   1.000
_cell.length_b   1.000
_cell.length_c   1.000
_cell.angle_alpha   90.00
_cell.angle_beta   90.00
_cell.angle_gamma   90.00
#
_symmetry.space_group_name_H-M   'P 1'
#
loop_
_entity.id
_entity.type
_entity.pdbx_description
1 polymer ?
#
loop_
_entity_poly.entity_id
_entity_poly.type
_entity_poly.pdbx_seq_one_letter_code
_entity_poly.pdbx_strand_id
1 'polypeptide(L)'
;MTTSSLLRISLLTAAIGAALSAQAVSIGLTSAGTTLDNGFTNDESVLLQVGGFGPLATLHTDLVANANTLGGIWSGTGTYTGAGGTLDFEFDLAAGTVNTTVSYSGAWTMTGGTGTYAGKTGQGTLTINFVTPTTTSDVFTTFSGDLEAVPEPASMAVLGLGTAALLRRRRKA
;
A
#
# COMPACT_ATOMS: atom_id res chain seq x y z
N MET A 1 37.96 0.69 -32.08
CA MET A 1 36.88 1.66 -31.75
C MET A 1 35.54 0.98 -31.45
N THR A 2 35.49 -0.16 -30.76
CA THR A 2 34.26 -0.98 -30.60
C THR A 2 33.82 -1.20 -29.15
N THR A 3 34.62 -0.76 -28.17
CA THR A 3 34.34 -0.98 -26.74
C THR A 3 33.40 0.07 -26.13
N SER A 4 33.31 1.28 -26.70
CA SER A 4 32.42 2.33 -26.16
C SER A 4 30.95 2.15 -26.55
N SER A 5 30.67 1.50 -27.68
CA SER A 5 29.31 1.21 -28.14
C SER A 5 28.66 0.09 -27.31
N LEU A 6 29.40 -1.00 -27.05
CA LEU A 6 28.92 -2.11 -26.22
C LEU A 6 28.59 -1.68 -24.78
N LEU A 7 29.42 -0.80 -24.20
CA LEU A 7 29.24 -0.31 -22.82
C LEU A 7 28.03 0.63 -22.68
N ARG A 8 27.76 1.45 -23.71
CA ARG A 8 26.56 2.30 -23.77
C ARG A 8 25.29 1.47 -23.92
N ILE A 9 25.33 0.42 -24.73
CA ILE A 9 24.21 -0.50 -24.92
C ILE A 9 23.88 -1.20 -23.60
N SER A 10 24.89 -1.76 -22.89
CA SER A 10 24.65 -2.42 -21.60
C SER A 10 24.09 -1.49 -20.52
N LEU A 11 24.49 -0.22 -20.50
CA LEU A 11 23.97 0.77 -19.55
C LEU A 11 22.52 1.13 -19.88
N LEU A 12 22.20 1.26 -21.18
CA LEU A 12 20.85 1.51 -21.64
C LEU A 12 19.93 0.33 -21.31
N THR A 13 20.38 -0.91 -21.53
CA THR A 13 19.62 -2.12 -21.20
C THR A 13 19.40 -2.26 -19.69
N ALA A 14 20.39 -1.93 -18.86
CA ALA A 14 20.24 -1.93 -17.41
C ALA A 14 19.28 -0.83 -16.93
N ALA A 15 19.35 0.38 -17.51
CA ALA A 15 18.45 1.48 -17.19
C ALA A 15 17.00 1.19 -17.62
N ILE A 16 16.81 0.57 -18.79
CA ILE A 16 15.49 0.14 -19.27
C ILE A 16 14.97 -1.01 -18.39
N GLY A 17 15.81 -1.96 -18.00
CA GLY A 17 15.42 -3.05 -17.09
C GLY A 17 15.00 -2.56 -15.71
N ALA A 18 15.72 -1.58 -15.15
CA ALA A 18 15.34 -0.93 -13.90
C ALA A 18 14.04 -0.11 -14.02
N ALA A 19 13.87 0.63 -15.11
CA ALA A 19 12.65 1.41 -15.36
C ALA A 19 11.40 0.53 -15.56
N LEU A 20 11.55 -0.66 -16.16
CA LEU A 20 10.45 -1.62 -16.33
C LEU A 20 10.07 -2.33 -15.02
N SER A 21 10.97 -2.42 -14.04
CA SER A 21 10.68 -3.03 -12.73
C SER A 21 9.89 -2.14 -11.76
N ALA A 22 9.69 -0.86 -12.11
CA ALA A 22 8.96 0.12 -11.31
C ALA A 22 7.52 0.34 -11.79
N GLN A 23 6.84 -0.71 -12.26
CA GLN A 23 5.44 -0.59 -12.65
C GLN A 23 4.55 -0.66 -11.41
N ALA A 24 3.86 0.44 -11.12
CA ALA A 24 2.80 0.48 -10.14
C ALA A 24 1.68 -0.50 -10.51
N VAL A 25 1.26 -1.31 -9.55
CA VAL A 25 0.16 -2.27 -9.68
C VAL A 25 -1.02 -1.72 -8.89
N SER A 26 -2.14 -1.50 -9.57
CA SER A 26 -3.35 -1.07 -8.89
C SER A 26 -3.93 -2.19 -8.03
N ILE A 27 -4.51 -1.79 -6.90
CA ILE A 27 -5.25 -2.66 -6.00
C ILE A 27 -6.58 -2.01 -5.66
N GLY A 28 -7.65 -2.79 -5.72
CA GLY A 28 -8.99 -2.43 -5.29
C GLY A 28 -9.58 -3.54 -4.44
N LEU A 29 -10.10 -3.20 -3.27
CA LEU A 29 -10.67 -4.12 -2.31
C LEU A 29 -12.02 -3.58 -1.83
N THR A 30 -12.99 -4.47 -1.69
CA THR A 30 -14.26 -4.19 -1.01
C THR A 30 -14.43 -5.25 0.07
N SER A 31 -14.63 -4.79 1.29
CA SER A 31 -14.86 -5.63 2.46
C SER A 31 -16.13 -5.22 3.19
N ALA A 32 -16.68 -6.17 3.93
CA ALA A 32 -17.80 -5.92 4.83
C ALA A 32 -17.69 -6.76 6.09
N GLY A 33 -18.23 -6.25 7.18
CA GLY A 33 -18.23 -6.94 8.46
C GLY A 33 -18.90 -6.13 9.54
N THR A 34 -18.36 -6.21 10.75
CA THR A 34 -18.98 -5.59 11.92
C THR A 34 -17.98 -4.76 12.71
N THR A 35 -18.47 -3.68 13.28
CA THR A 35 -17.73 -2.91 14.29
C THR A 35 -17.71 -3.64 15.63
N LEU A 36 -16.54 -3.73 16.24
CA LEU A 36 -16.30 -4.12 17.62
C LEU A 36 -15.99 -2.87 18.47
N ASP A 37 -16.06 -3.01 19.80
CA ASP A 37 -15.62 -2.01 20.77
C ASP A 37 -16.04 -0.56 20.49
N ASN A 38 -17.35 -0.28 20.56
CA ASN A 38 -17.92 1.07 20.40
C ASN A 38 -17.59 1.78 19.06
N GLY A 39 -17.25 1.04 18.00
CA GLY A 39 -17.02 1.60 16.66
C GLY A 39 -15.57 1.97 16.37
N PHE A 40 -14.63 1.54 17.19
CA PHE A 40 -13.21 1.83 17.02
C PHE A 40 -12.43 0.68 16.38
N THR A 41 -12.93 -0.55 16.41
CA THR A 41 -12.26 -1.69 15.76
C THR A 41 -13.23 -2.33 14.77
N ASN A 42 -12.75 -2.70 13.59
CA ASN A 42 -13.57 -3.38 12.58
C ASN A 42 -12.91 -4.67 12.14
N ASP A 43 -13.71 -5.74 12.12
CA ASP A 43 -13.35 -7.01 11.52
C ASP A 43 -14.26 -7.26 10.31
N GLU A 44 -13.64 -7.39 9.14
CA GLU A 44 -14.34 -7.51 7.87
C GLU A 44 -13.79 -8.66 7.02
N SER A 45 -14.66 -9.24 6.20
CA SER A 45 -14.29 -10.19 5.15
C SER A 45 -14.18 -9.48 3.81
N VAL A 46 -13.13 -9.78 3.05
CA VAL A 46 -12.95 -9.28 1.68
C VAL A 46 -13.97 -9.96 0.78
N LEU A 47 -14.85 -9.16 0.17
CA LEU A 47 -15.88 -9.59 -0.77
C LEU A 47 -15.38 -9.59 -2.21
N LEU A 48 -14.52 -8.60 -2.53
CA LEU A 48 -13.96 -8.44 -3.86
C LEU A 48 -12.54 -7.91 -3.75
N GLN A 49 -11.64 -8.50 -4.53
CA GLN A 49 -10.31 -7.97 -4.80
C GLN A 49 -10.09 -7.86 -6.30
N VAL A 50 -9.56 -6.73 -6.74
CA VAL A 50 -9.11 -6.46 -8.10
C VAL A 50 -7.65 -6.04 -8.02
N GLY A 51 -6.76 -6.74 -8.74
CA GLY A 51 -5.33 -6.44 -8.76
C GLY A 51 -4.61 -6.82 -7.45
N GLY A 52 -3.53 -6.09 -7.15
CA GLY A 52 -2.59 -6.42 -6.07
C GLY A 52 -1.65 -7.58 -6.40
N PHE A 53 -0.82 -7.97 -5.42
CA PHE A 53 0.25 -8.95 -5.59
C PHE A 53 -0.09 -10.36 -5.07
N GLY A 54 -1.23 -10.55 -4.39
CA GLY A 54 -1.69 -11.84 -3.90
C GLY A 54 -3.09 -11.75 -3.28
N PRO A 55 -3.78 -12.87 -3.03
CA PRO A 55 -5.14 -12.84 -2.49
C PRO A 55 -5.16 -12.46 -1.01
N LEU A 56 -6.04 -11.51 -0.68
CA LEU A 56 -6.38 -11.07 0.67
C LEU A 56 -7.81 -11.51 1.00
N ALA A 57 -8.08 -11.81 2.26
CA ALA A 57 -9.32 -12.48 2.69
C ALA A 57 -10.03 -11.75 3.83
N THR A 58 -9.28 -11.14 4.76
CA THR A 58 -9.84 -10.43 5.90
C THR A 58 -9.20 -9.06 6.04
N LEU A 59 -9.94 -8.13 6.61
CA LEU A 59 -9.48 -6.81 7.02
C LEU A 59 -9.72 -6.66 8.51
N HIS A 60 -8.69 -6.23 9.22
CA HIS A 60 -8.79 -5.71 10.57
C HIS A 60 -8.40 -4.24 10.56
N THR A 61 -9.18 -3.37 11.20
CA THR A 61 -8.81 -1.95 11.35
C THR A 61 -9.04 -1.49 12.78
N ASP A 62 -8.15 -0.62 13.25
CA ASP A 62 -8.25 0.09 14.51
C ASP A 62 -8.24 1.60 14.25
N LEU A 63 -9.34 2.26 14.61
CA LEU A 63 -9.54 3.69 14.53
C LEU A 63 -9.17 4.32 15.86
N VAL A 64 -8.39 5.39 15.79
CA VAL A 64 -8.03 6.21 16.94
C VAL A 64 -8.67 7.59 16.75
N ALA A 65 -9.54 7.97 17.68
CA ALA A 65 -10.04 9.33 17.73
C ALA A 65 -8.88 10.28 18.06
N ASN A 66 -8.49 11.12 17.10
CA ASN A 66 -7.70 12.30 17.42
C ASN A 66 -8.61 13.26 18.18
N ALA A 67 -8.19 13.65 19.38
CA ALA A 67 -9.05 14.22 20.41
C ALA A 67 -10.03 15.33 19.93
N ASN A 68 -11.32 15.06 20.11
CA ASN A 68 -12.35 16.02 20.53
C ASN A 68 -12.88 17.08 19.54
N THR A 69 -13.23 16.72 18.30
CA THR A 69 -14.25 17.47 17.56
C THR A 69 -15.16 16.54 16.75
N LEU A 70 -16.48 16.71 16.93
CA LEU A 70 -17.49 16.25 15.98
C LEU A 70 -17.15 16.85 14.61
N GLY A 71 -16.57 16.05 13.71
CA GLY A 71 -16.03 16.51 12.41
C GLY A 71 -14.50 16.47 12.27
N GLY A 72 -13.77 15.91 13.25
CA GLY A 72 -12.31 15.73 13.18
C GLY A 72 -11.84 14.65 12.22
N ILE A 73 -10.54 14.69 11.88
CA ILE A 73 -9.85 13.63 11.15
C ILE A 73 -9.66 12.43 12.09
N TRP A 74 -10.03 11.25 11.63
CA TRP A 74 -9.84 9.97 12.29
C TRP A 74 -8.64 9.28 11.68
N SER A 75 -7.63 9.04 12.49
CA SER A 75 -6.44 8.29 12.08
C SER A 75 -6.56 6.85 12.53
N GLY A 76 -5.88 5.92 11.88
CA GLY A 76 -5.89 4.54 12.31
C GLY A 76 -4.93 3.66 11.55
N THR A 77 -4.94 2.40 11.91
CA THR A 77 -4.16 1.36 11.24
C THR A 77 -5.08 0.27 10.73
N GLY A 78 -4.68 -0.38 9.65
CA GLY A 78 -5.36 -1.54 9.12
C GLY A 78 -4.39 -2.59 8.61
N THR A 79 -4.84 -3.84 8.67
CA THR A 79 -4.13 -4.99 8.14
C THR A 79 -5.10 -5.84 7.33
N TYR A 80 -4.83 -5.97 6.03
CA TYR A 80 -5.42 -7.05 5.25
C TYR A 80 -4.57 -8.32 5.41
N THR A 81 -5.22 -9.47 5.60
CA THR A 81 -4.57 -10.78 5.70
C THR A 81 -5.18 -11.76 4.71
N GLY A 82 -4.37 -12.62 4.10
CA GLY A 82 -4.82 -13.73 3.28
C GLY A 82 -3.69 -14.67 2.86
N ALA A 83 -3.96 -15.53 1.87
CA ALA A 83 -2.95 -16.47 1.37
C ALA A 83 -1.77 -15.77 0.67
N GLY A 84 -1.93 -14.51 0.22
CA GLY A 84 -0.85 -13.67 -0.29
C GLY A 84 0.08 -13.11 0.81
N GLY A 85 -0.28 -13.23 2.09
CA GLY A 85 0.42 -12.61 3.21
C GLY A 85 -0.40 -11.48 3.84
N THR A 86 0.29 -10.43 4.30
CA THR A 86 -0.32 -9.25 4.93
C THR A 86 -0.03 -7.98 4.16
N LEU A 87 -0.98 -7.05 4.15
CA LEU A 87 -0.79 -5.66 3.72
C LEU A 87 -1.17 -4.78 4.90
N ASP A 88 -0.17 -4.10 5.46
CA ASP A 88 -0.30 -3.22 6.62
C ASP A 88 -0.29 -1.77 6.15
N PHE A 89 -1.19 -0.96 6.69
CA PHE A 89 -1.36 0.44 6.29
C PHE A 89 -1.82 1.32 7.44
N GLU A 90 -1.52 2.61 7.32
CA GLU A 90 -2.10 3.69 8.13
C GLU A 90 -3.11 4.43 7.27
N PHE A 91 -4.07 5.08 7.90
CA PHE A 91 -5.02 5.94 7.21
C PHE A 91 -5.37 7.17 8.04
N ASP A 92 -5.75 8.23 7.32
CA ASP A 92 -6.37 9.43 7.85
C ASP A 92 -7.68 9.67 7.10
N LEU A 93 -8.80 9.67 7.82
CA LEU A 93 -10.14 9.77 7.28
C LEU A 93 -10.86 11.00 7.81
N ALA A 94 -11.52 11.74 6.92
CA ALA A 94 -12.44 12.79 7.29
C ALA A 94 -13.87 12.25 7.33
N ALA A 95 -14.63 12.66 8.34
CA ALA A 95 -16.04 12.31 8.47
C ALA A 95 -16.90 13.09 7.46
N GLY A 96 -17.80 12.39 6.78
CA GLY A 96 -18.89 12.91 5.98
C GLY A 96 -20.19 12.19 6.35
N THR A 97 -21.15 12.91 6.94
CA THR A 97 -22.43 12.30 7.33
C THR A 97 -23.46 12.52 6.24
N VAL A 98 -24.11 11.44 5.78
CA VAL A 98 -25.31 11.52 4.93
C VAL A 98 -26.41 10.68 5.57
N ASN A 99 -27.43 11.34 6.11
CA ASN A 99 -28.57 10.72 6.80
C ASN A 99 -28.13 9.84 8.00
N THR A 100 -28.51 8.57 8.04
CA THR A 100 -28.20 7.60 9.10
C THR A 100 -26.89 6.82 8.86
N THR A 101 -26.29 7.00 7.68
CA THR A 101 -24.99 6.40 7.34
C THR A 101 -23.90 7.42 7.58
N VAL A 102 -22.94 7.06 8.42
CA VAL A 102 -21.73 7.87 8.61
C VAL A 102 -20.67 7.29 7.67
N SER A 103 -20.18 8.12 6.76
CA SER A 103 -19.13 7.76 5.82
C SER A 103 -17.84 8.46 6.21
N TYR A 104 -16.74 7.74 6.26
CA TYR A 104 -15.41 8.27 6.50
C TYR A 104 -14.59 8.02 5.25
N SER A 105 -13.91 9.04 4.73
CA SER A 105 -13.09 8.87 3.54
C SER A 105 -11.80 9.67 3.65
N GLY A 106 -10.74 9.15 3.04
CA GLY A 106 -9.45 9.82 3.07
C GLY A 106 -8.36 8.96 2.45
N ALA A 107 -7.13 9.21 2.88
CA ALA A 107 -5.95 8.58 2.30
C ALA A 107 -5.48 7.41 3.18
N TRP A 108 -4.92 6.39 2.54
CA TRP A 108 -4.13 5.36 3.22
C TRP A 108 -2.71 5.33 2.66
N THR A 109 -1.77 4.87 3.49
CA THR A 109 -0.37 4.66 3.13
C THR A 109 0.08 3.30 3.64
N MET A 110 0.69 2.49 2.77
CA MET A 110 1.25 1.19 3.16
C MET A 110 2.44 1.41 4.10
N THR A 111 2.45 0.71 5.23
CA THR A 111 3.56 0.71 6.18
C THR A 111 4.40 -0.55 6.12
N GLY A 112 3.82 -1.62 5.61
CA GLY A 112 4.48 -2.90 5.56
C GLY A 112 3.61 -4.00 5.00
N GLY A 113 4.15 -5.20 5.06
CA GLY A 113 3.47 -6.39 4.62
C GLY A 113 4.39 -7.60 4.61
N THR A 114 3.78 -8.76 4.45
CA THR A 114 4.46 -10.05 4.37
C THR A 114 4.07 -10.78 3.08
N GLY A 115 4.75 -11.89 2.78
CA GLY A 115 4.48 -12.68 1.58
C GLY A 115 4.69 -11.88 0.30
N THR A 116 3.69 -11.84 -0.58
CA THR A 116 3.77 -11.14 -1.88
C THR A 116 3.78 -9.62 -1.74
N TYR A 117 3.41 -9.11 -0.57
CA TYR A 117 3.38 -7.68 -0.25
C TYR A 117 4.66 -7.21 0.48
N ALA A 118 5.61 -8.10 0.77
CA ALA A 118 6.88 -7.72 1.37
C ALA A 118 7.68 -6.79 0.45
N GLY A 119 8.27 -5.74 1.03
CA GLY A 119 9.09 -4.76 0.29
C GLY A 119 8.31 -3.93 -0.73
N LYS A 120 6.98 -3.85 -0.58
CA LYS A 120 6.13 -2.96 -1.37
C LYS A 120 5.83 -1.69 -0.60
N THR A 121 5.56 -0.62 -1.33
CA THR A 121 5.00 0.63 -0.83
C THR A 121 3.76 0.95 -1.63
N GLY A 122 2.90 1.80 -1.10
CA GLY A 122 1.73 2.24 -1.84
C GLY A 122 0.89 3.22 -1.07
N GLN A 123 -0.02 3.83 -1.78
CA GLN A 123 -0.93 4.83 -1.24
C GLN A 123 -2.19 4.88 -2.09
N GLY A 124 -3.25 5.42 -1.50
CA GLY A 124 -4.51 5.58 -2.22
C GLY A 124 -5.63 6.12 -1.35
N THR A 125 -6.85 5.75 -1.69
CA THR A 125 -8.06 6.17 -1.00
C THR A 125 -8.71 5.03 -0.24
N LEU A 126 -9.22 5.36 0.93
CA LEU A 126 -9.98 4.47 1.80
C LEU A 126 -11.32 5.13 2.11
N THR A 127 -12.39 4.34 2.10
CA THR A 127 -13.71 4.78 2.53
C THR A 127 -14.32 3.71 3.43
N ILE A 128 -14.80 4.11 4.62
CA ILE A 128 -15.44 3.24 5.60
C ILE A 128 -16.85 3.79 5.86
N ASN A 129 -17.86 2.95 5.71
CA ASN A 129 -19.26 3.33 5.94
C ASN A 129 -19.85 2.56 7.10
N PHE A 130 -20.52 3.26 8.01
CA PHE A 130 -21.22 2.72 9.17
C PHE A 130 -22.72 2.99 9.07
N VAL A 131 -23.54 2.00 9.39
CA VAL A 131 -25.00 2.15 9.49
C VAL A 131 -25.41 2.27 10.97
N THR A 132 -25.96 3.42 11.38
CA THR A 132 -26.19 3.79 12.80
C THR A 132 -27.65 3.59 13.26
N PRO A 133 -27.97 3.27 14.55
CA PRO A 133 -27.15 2.69 15.63
C PRO A 133 -27.78 1.46 16.34
N THR A 134 -27.00 0.39 16.49
CA THR A 134 -26.99 -0.42 17.72
C THR A 134 -25.54 -0.86 17.98
N THR A 135 -25.27 -1.42 19.17
CA THR A 135 -23.96 -1.84 19.72
C THR A 135 -23.04 -2.66 18.80
N THR A 136 -23.56 -3.14 17.67
CA THR A 136 -22.82 -3.73 16.56
C THR A 136 -23.40 -3.08 15.29
N SER A 137 -22.58 -2.35 14.55
CA SER A 137 -22.97 -1.73 13.29
C SER A 137 -22.35 -2.52 12.14
N ASP A 138 -23.11 -2.72 11.07
CA ASP A 138 -22.55 -3.20 9.81
C ASP A 138 -21.59 -2.13 9.28
N VAL A 139 -20.41 -2.58 8.89
CA VAL A 139 -19.36 -1.74 8.31
C VAL A 139 -18.99 -2.23 6.92
N PHE A 140 -18.81 -1.28 6.02
CA PHE A 140 -18.42 -1.53 4.64
C PHE A 140 -17.22 -0.67 4.27
N THR A 141 -16.12 -1.33 3.91
CA THR A 141 -14.88 -0.65 3.55
C THR A 141 -14.54 -0.84 2.08
N THR A 142 -14.22 0.28 1.42
CA THR A 142 -13.66 0.31 0.06
C THR A 142 -12.25 0.87 0.11
N PHE A 143 -11.30 0.11 -0.40
CA PHE A 143 -9.87 0.45 -0.42
C PHE A 143 -9.39 0.41 -1.87
N SER A 144 -8.71 1.46 -2.31
CA SER A 144 -8.18 1.55 -3.67
C SER A 144 -6.87 2.31 -3.68
N GLY A 145 -5.93 1.92 -4.54
CA GLY A 145 -4.72 2.69 -4.78
C GLY A 145 -3.71 1.91 -5.60
N ASP A 146 -2.47 2.35 -5.52
CA ASP A 146 -1.37 1.79 -6.31
C ASP A 146 -0.26 1.28 -5.40
N LEU A 147 0.29 0.12 -5.76
CA LEU A 147 1.38 -0.55 -5.05
C LEU A 147 2.61 -0.61 -5.96
N GLU A 148 3.76 -0.25 -5.42
CA GLU A 148 5.04 -0.26 -6.12
C GLU A 148 6.03 -1.17 -5.40
N ALA A 149 6.85 -1.87 -6.18
CA ALA A 149 8.00 -2.57 -5.64
C ALA A 149 9.06 -1.55 -5.24
N VAL A 150 9.45 -1.53 -3.97
CA VAL A 150 10.60 -0.72 -3.55
C VAL A 150 11.86 -1.39 -4.11
N PRO A 151 12.66 -0.69 -4.93
CA PRO A 151 13.94 -1.22 -5.36
C PRO A 151 14.81 -1.47 -4.12
N GLU A 152 15.16 -2.73 -3.86
CA GLU A 152 15.96 -3.05 -2.69
C GLU A 152 17.28 -2.25 -2.69
N PRO A 153 17.71 -1.70 -1.53
CA PRO A 153 18.95 -0.95 -1.42
C PRO A 153 20.18 -1.73 -1.91
N ALA A 154 20.15 -3.06 -1.81
CA ALA A 154 21.22 -3.93 -2.30
C ALA A 154 21.36 -3.89 -3.84
N SER A 155 20.25 -3.84 -4.57
CA SER A 155 20.25 -3.73 -6.05
C SER A 155 20.86 -2.40 -6.49
N MET A 156 20.57 -1.32 -5.77
CA MET A 156 21.20 -0.02 -6.00
C MET A 156 22.68 0.01 -5.59
N ALA A 157 23.05 -0.65 -4.49
CA ALA A 157 24.45 -0.75 -4.07
C ALA A 157 25.29 -1.59 -5.05
N VAL A 158 24.75 -2.68 -5.61
CA VAL A 158 25.42 -3.50 -6.62
C VAL A 158 25.61 -2.72 -7.93
N LEU A 159 24.62 -1.93 -8.36
CA LEU A 159 24.77 -0.98 -9.47
C LEU A 159 25.84 0.10 -9.16
N GLY A 160 25.82 0.67 -7.96
CA GLY A 160 26.80 1.65 -7.50
C GLY A 160 28.23 1.10 -7.44
N LEU A 161 28.41 -0.12 -6.95
CA LEU A 161 29.71 -0.80 -6.90
C LEU A 161 30.17 -1.24 -8.29
N GLY A 162 29.27 -1.73 -9.13
CA GLY A 162 29.57 -2.10 -10.51
C GLY A 162 30.03 -0.90 -11.36
N THR A 163 29.36 0.25 -11.20
CA THR A 163 29.75 1.51 -11.86
C THR A 163 31.07 2.06 -11.31
N ALA A 164 31.30 2.01 -9.99
CA ALA A 164 32.56 2.42 -9.37
C ALA A 164 33.75 1.56 -9.83
N ALA A 165 33.57 0.24 -9.94
CA ALA A 165 34.60 -0.68 -10.45
C ALA A 165 34.95 -0.39 -11.92
N LEU A 166 33.94 -0.08 -12.75
CA LEU A 166 34.13 0.33 -14.15
C LEU A 166 34.89 1.67 -14.28
N LEU A 167 34.56 2.64 -13.43
CA LEU A 167 35.27 3.94 -13.39
C LEU A 167 36.72 3.78 -12.95
N ARG A 168 37.00 2.92 -11.97
CA ARG A 168 38.37 2.64 -11.50
C ARG A 168 39.21 1.94 -12.57
N ARG A 169 38.62 1.08 -13.40
CA ARG A 169 39.29 0.43 -14.54
C ARG A 169 39.66 1.41 -15.64
N ARG A 170 38.83 2.44 -15.91
CA ARG A 170 39.11 3.48 -16.91
C ARG A 170 40.25 4.44 -16.55
N ARG A 171 40.63 4.56 -15.27
CA ARG A 171 41.77 5.41 -14.84
C ARG A 171 43.14 4.73 -14.92
N LYS A 172 43.19 3.42 -15.19
CA LYS A 172 44.44 2.64 -15.27
C LYS A 172 44.89 2.30 -16.69
N ALA A 173 44.11 2.67 -17.71
CA ALA A 173 44.45 2.58 -19.13
C ALA A 173 44.60 3.99 -19.69
#